data_AF-A0A951UMJ9-F1
#
_entry.id   AF-A0A951UMJ9-F1
#
_cell.length_a   1.000
_cell.length_b   1.000
_cell.length_c   1.000
_cell.angle_alpha   90.00
_cell.angle_beta   90.00
_cell.angle_gamma   90.00
#
_symmetry.space_group_name_H-M   'P 1'
#
loop_
_entity.id
_entity.type
_entity.pdbx_description
1 polymer ?
#
loop_
_entity_poly.entity_id
_entity_poly.type
_entity_poly.pdbx_seq_one_letter_code
_entity_poly.pdbx_strand_id
1 'polypeptide(L)'
;MKMKSLVLAAIASVAMTIALALPSLARPAVLVGSQDGSRINVRLEPTTASSSPHYGLVGDYIEVLSEARGEDNYIWCYIRFSSGAEGWVRGDFVSYR
;
A
#
# COMPACT_ATOMS: atom_id res chain seq x y z
N MET A 1 -12.74 -19.79 57.25
CA MET A 1 -12.47 -19.15 55.94
C MET A 1 -13.54 -19.59 54.96
N LYS A 2 -14.35 -18.66 54.43
CA LYS A 2 -15.44 -18.93 53.49
C LYS A 2 -14.88 -19.00 52.06
N MET A 3 -15.09 -20.13 51.41
CA MET A 3 -14.96 -20.34 49.98
C MET A 3 -16.08 -19.57 49.26
N LYS A 4 -15.76 -18.84 48.17
CA LYS A 4 -16.73 -18.28 47.22
C LYS A 4 -16.18 -18.43 45.81
N SER A 5 -16.71 -19.39 45.05
CA SER A 5 -16.57 -19.45 43.59
C SER A 5 -17.42 -18.36 42.94
N LEU A 6 -16.91 -17.68 41.92
CA LEU A 6 -17.70 -16.98 40.92
C LEU A 6 -17.00 -17.15 39.56
N VAL A 7 -17.60 -18.00 38.73
CA VAL A 7 -17.39 -18.08 37.28
C VAL A 7 -17.97 -16.81 36.66
N LEU A 8 -17.35 -16.21 35.65
CA LEU A 8 -18.04 -15.79 34.42
C LEU A 8 -17.02 -15.37 33.35
N ALA A 9 -17.12 -16.04 32.21
CA ALA A 9 -16.34 -15.79 31.02
C ALA A 9 -16.64 -14.42 30.42
N ALA A 10 -15.60 -13.75 29.92
CA ALA A 10 -15.72 -12.70 28.93
C ALA A 10 -14.88 -13.11 27.72
N ILE A 11 -15.43 -13.98 26.87
CA ILE A 11 -14.92 -14.13 25.51
C ILE A 11 -15.34 -12.84 24.82
N ALA A 12 -14.44 -11.87 24.73
CA ALA A 12 -14.64 -10.71 23.89
C ALA A 12 -14.65 -11.21 22.44
N SER A 13 -15.84 -11.49 21.93
CA SER A 13 -16.07 -11.77 20.51
C SER A 13 -15.75 -10.50 19.72
N VAL A 14 -14.53 -10.43 19.18
CA VAL A 14 -14.20 -9.45 18.15
C VAL A 14 -14.94 -9.89 16.90
N ALA A 15 -16.11 -9.30 16.66
CA ALA A 15 -16.73 -9.32 15.34
C ALA A 15 -15.84 -8.45 14.43
N MET A 16 -14.84 -9.08 13.81
CA MET A 16 -14.06 -8.43 12.76
C MET A 16 -14.98 -8.34 11.55
N THR A 17 -15.71 -7.23 11.44
CA THR A 17 -16.41 -6.87 10.22
C THR A 17 -15.39 -6.86 9.10
N ILE A 18 -15.44 -7.88 8.25
CA ILE A 18 -14.76 -7.86 6.96
C ILE A 18 -15.45 -6.72 6.20
N ALA A 19 -14.83 -5.55 6.20
CA ALA A 19 -15.18 -4.53 5.23
C ALA A 19 -15.00 -5.20 3.87
N LEU A 20 -16.08 -5.30 3.09
CA LEU A 20 -15.99 -5.69 1.70
C LEU A 20 -15.08 -4.65 1.03
N ALA A 21 -13.79 -4.96 0.92
CA ALA A 21 -12.89 -4.23 0.06
C ALA A 21 -13.42 -4.48 -1.35
N LEU A 22 -14.23 -3.54 -1.86
CA LEU A 22 -14.54 -3.51 -3.27
C LEU A 22 -13.19 -3.59 -4.00
N PRO A 23 -13.06 -4.46 -5.01
CA PRO A 23 -11.83 -4.49 -5.79
C PRO A 23 -11.59 -3.07 -6.27
N SER A 24 -10.50 -2.47 -5.79
CA SER A 24 -10.06 -1.18 -6.30
C SER A 24 -9.79 -1.40 -7.78
N LEU A 25 -10.57 -0.71 -8.61
CA LEU A 25 -10.34 -0.74 -10.04
C LEU A 25 -8.91 -0.27 -10.26
N ALA A 26 -8.12 -1.09 -10.94
CA ALA A 26 -6.78 -0.72 -11.38
C ALA A 26 -6.90 0.61 -12.15
N ARG A 27 -6.22 1.65 -11.67
CA ARG A 27 -6.25 2.98 -12.28
C ARG A 27 -5.00 3.18 -13.13
N PRO A 28 -5.13 3.34 -14.46
CA PRO A 28 -3.98 3.62 -15.31
C PRO A 28 -3.28 4.92 -14.88
N ALA A 29 -1.96 4.87 -14.81
CA ALA A 29 -1.12 6.02 -14.51
C ALA A 29 0.26 5.88 -15.15
N VAL A 30 1.07 6.92 -14.99
CA VAL A 30 2.45 6.97 -15.49
C VAL A 30 3.37 7.43 -14.36
N LEU A 31 4.57 6.85 -14.30
CA LEU A 31 5.61 7.31 -13.41
C LEU A 31 6.20 8.65 -13.89
N VAL A 32 6.23 9.65 -13.00
CA VAL A 32 6.70 11.01 -13.29
C VAL A 32 7.87 11.40 -12.40
N GLY A 33 8.72 12.31 -12.88
CA GLY A 33 9.87 12.82 -12.14
C GLY A 33 10.56 13.95 -12.90
N SER A 34 11.69 14.43 -12.37
CA SER A 34 12.38 15.61 -12.92
C SER A 34 13.03 15.38 -14.29
N GLN A 35 13.36 14.13 -14.63
CA GLN A 35 14.03 13.76 -15.88
C GLN A 35 13.49 12.43 -16.40
N ASP A 36 13.17 12.38 -17.69
CA ASP A 36 12.77 11.15 -18.39
C ASP A 36 13.83 10.05 -18.25
N GLY A 37 13.37 8.81 -18.03
CA GLY A 37 14.26 7.67 -17.82
C GLY A 37 15.01 7.65 -16.48
N SER A 38 14.76 8.62 -15.57
CA SER A 38 15.31 8.54 -14.20
C SER A 38 14.60 7.47 -13.38
N ARG A 39 15.34 6.83 -12.45
CA ARG A 39 14.83 5.71 -11.65
C ARG A 39 13.93 6.19 -10.51
N ILE A 40 12.82 5.49 -10.33
CA ILE A 40 11.91 5.63 -9.18
C ILE A 40 11.89 4.31 -8.42
N ASN A 41 12.16 4.37 -7.12
CA ASN A 41 12.19 3.20 -6.26
C ASN A 41 10.79 2.63 -6.07
N VAL A 42 10.67 1.31 -6.20
CA VAL A 42 9.43 0.56 -5.95
C VAL A 42 9.68 -0.32 -4.73
N ARG A 43 8.99 0.00 -3.63
CA ARG A 43 9.29 -0.49 -2.28
C ARG A 43 8.36 -1.60 -1.83
N LEU A 44 8.79 -2.41 -0.87
CA LEU A 44 7.94 -3.46 -0.30
C LEU A 44 6.84 -2.89 0.62
N GLU A 45 7.08 -1.74 1.24
CA GLU A 45 6.15 -1.08 2.16
C GLU A 45 6.08 0.43 1.88
N PRO A 46 4.99 1.13 2.28
CA PRO A 46 4.77 2.56 2.05
C PRO A 46 5.61 3.45 2.99
N THR A 47 6.92 3.24 3.00
CA THR A 47 7.89 4.00 3.79
C THR A 47 9.24 4.05 3.09
N THR A 48 9.97 5.15 3.24
CA THR A 48 11.31 5.30 2.67
C THR A 48 12.37 4.42 3.33
N ALA A 49 12.08 3.87 4.52
CA ALA A 49 12.94 2.92 5.23
C ALA A 49 12.84 1.49 4.66
N SER A 50 11.80 1.18 3.87
CA SER A 50 11.59 -0.14 3.30
C SER A 50 12.56 -0.41 2.16
N SER A 51 12.94 -1.68 1.97
CA SER A 51 13.77 -2.10 0.84
C SER A 51 13.06 -1.85 -0.50
N SER A 52 13.87 -1.65 -1.55
CA SER A 52 13.39 -1.44 -2.93
C SER A 52 14.04 -2.47 -3.86
N PRO A 53 13.52 -3.71 -3.92
CA PRO A 53 14.04 -4.72 -4.84
C PRO A 53 13.72 -4.42 -6.31
N HIS A 54 12.80 -3.48 -6.56
CA HIS A 54 12.36 -3.08 -7.88
C HIS A 54 12.54 -1.57 -8.08
N TYR A 55 12.55 -1.17 -9.35
CA TYR A 55 12.49 0.23 -9.76
C TYR A 55 11.69 0.32 -11.07
N GLY A 56 11.06 1.48 -11.27
CA GLY A 56 10.56 1.91 -12.58
C GLY A 56 11.37 3.09 -13.09
N LEU A 57 11.09 3.48 -14.32
CA LEU A 57 11.63 4.68 -14.96
C LEU A 57 10.53 5.72 -15.14
N VAL A 58 10.91 7.00 -15.07
CA VAL A 58 10.02 8.09 -15.50
C VAL A 58 9.58 7.84 -16.93
N GLY A 59 8.26 7.84 -17.14
CA GLY A 59 7.59 7.51 -18.40
C GLY A 59 6.98 6.11 -18.43
N ASP A 60 7.29 5.23 -17.48
CA ASP A 60 6.71 3.89 -17.44
C ASP A 60 5.20 3.95 -17.15
N TYR A 61 4.44 3.17 -17.92
CA TYR A 61 3.02 2.95 -17.68
C TYR A 61 2.82 1.92 -16.56
N ILE A 62 1.93 2.25 -15.64
CA ILE A 62 1.60 1.43 -14.47
C ILE A 62 0.10 1.42 -14.21
N GLU A 63 -0.34 0.48 -13.40
CA GLU A 63 -1.66 0.47 -12.79
C GLU A 63 -1.55 0.76 -11.30
N VAL A 64 -2.31 1.72 -10.79
CA VAL A 64 -2.46 1.93 -9.35
C VAL A 64 -3.56 1.03 -8.82
N LEU A 65 -3.19 0.14 -7.92
CA LEU A 65 -4.07 -0.85 -7.30
C LEU A 65 -4.56 -0.40 -5.94
N SER A 66 -3.79 0.35 -5.17
CA SER A 66 -4.22 0.81 -3.84
C SER A 66 -3.49 2.07 -3.42
N GLU A 67 -3.99 2.74 -2.39
CA GLU A 67 -3.36 3.87 -1.76
C GLU A 67 -3.32 3.68 -0.24
N ALA A 68 -2.24 4.14 0.39
CA ALA A 68 -2.10 4.18 1.84
C ALA A 68 -1.40 5.47 2.26
N ARG A 69 -1.71 5.95 3.47
CA ARG A 69 -0.94 7.04 4.09
C ARG A 69 0.27 6.42 4.78
N GLY A 70 1.47 6.85 4.37
CA GLY A 70 2.72 6.46 5.01
C GLY A 70 2.94 7.20 6.33
N GLU A 71 3.87 6.71 7.15
CA GLU A 71 4.30 7.37 8.40
C GLU A 71 4.93 8.75 8.15
N ASP A 72 5.44 8.96 6.93
CA ASP A 72 5.96 10.24 6.44
C ASP A 72 4.88 11.23 6.00
N ASN A 73 3.60 10.92 6.25
CA ASN A 73 2.41 11.68 5.87
C ASN A 73 2.15 11.84 4.36
N TYR A 74 2.94 11.17 3.52
CA TYR A 74 2.66 11.10 2.09
C TYR A 74 1.62 10.03 1.78
N ILE A 75 0.94 10.19 0.65
CA ILE A 75 0.18 9.11 0.05
C ILE A 75 1.16 8.24 -0.74
N TRP A 76 1.06 6.94 -0.54
CA TRP A 76 1.80 5.91 -1.26
C TRP A 76 0.83 5.13 -2.11
N CYS A 77 1.22 4.85 -3.35
CA CYS A 77 0.45 4.08 -4.31
C CYS A 77 1.05 2.68 -4.40
N TYR A 78 0.24 1.64 -4.19
CA TYR A 78 0.60 0.28 -4.56
C TYR A 78 0.33 0.12 -6.06
N ILE A 79 1.39 -0.17 -6.81
CA ILE A 79 1.36 -0.19 -8.27
C ILE A 79 1.69 -1.56 -8.83
N ARG A 80 1.31 -1.78 -10.09
CA ARG A 80 1.71 -2.93 -10.91
C ARG A 80 2.24 -2.46 -12.26
N PHE A 81 3.36 -3.02 -12.69
CA PHE A 81 3.89 -2.87 -14.06
C PHE A 81 3.30 -3.94 -14.99
N SER A 82 3.37 -3.71 -16.30
CA SER A 82 3.00 -4.73 -17.31
C SER A 82 3.81 -6.02 -17.21
N SER A 83 5.01 -5.97 -16.62
CA SER A 83 5.84 -7.15 -16.31
C SER A 83 5.29 -8.00 -15.17
N GLY A 84 4.31 -7.50 -14.41
CA GLY A 84 3.78 -8.12 -13.20
C GLY A 84 4.54 -7.75 -11.92
N ALA A 85 5.61 -6.95 -11.99
CA ALA A 85 6.26 -6.43 -10.80
C ALA A 85 5.31 -5.49 -10.04
N GLU A 86 5.32 -5.57 -8.71
CA GLU A 86 4.44 -4.80 -7.83
C GLU A 86 5.21 -4.17 -6.67
N GLY A 87 4.66 -3.09 -6.12
CA GLY A 87 5.19 -2.46 -4.92
C GLY A 87 4.69 -1.05 -4.69
N TRP A 88 5.22 -0.41 -3.67
CA TRP A 88 4.84 0.93 -3.23
C TRP A 88 5.74 2.00 -3.83
N VAL A 89 5.11 2.99 -4.44
CA VAL A 89 5.75 4.22 -4.93
C VAL A 89 5.08 5.40 -4.23
N ARG A 90 5.86 6.40 -3.85
CA ARG A 90 5.29 7.62 -3.24
C ARG A 90 4.49 8.37 -4.31
N GLY A 91 3.30 8.86 -3.93
CA GLY A 91 2.29 9.35 -4.86
C GLY A 91 2.70 10.60 -5.67
N ASP A 92 3.72 11.34 -5.22
CA ASP A 92 4.31 12.45 -5.97
C ASP A 92 5.04 12.00 -7.25
N PHE A 93 5.36 10.71 -7.38
CA PHE A 93 5.92 10.11 -8.59
C PHE A 93 4.85 9.45 -9.48
N VAL A 94 3.56 9.66 -9.23
CA VAL A 94 2.46 9.02 -9.95
C VAL A 94 1.54 10.07 -10.56
N SER A 95 1.28 9.98 -11.87
CA SER A 95 0.34 10.84 -12.58
C SER A 95 -0.76 10.01 -13.23
N TYR A 96 -2.01 10.24 -12.81
CA TYR A 96 -3.20 9.58 -13.36
C TYR A 96 -3.50 10.08 -14.77
N ARG A 97 -4.01 9.19 -15.61
CA ARG A 97 -4.44 9.48 -16.99
C ARG A 97 -5.96 9.51 -17.11
#